data_AF-A0A963BBQ4-F1
#
_entry.id   AF-A0A963BBQ4-F1
#
_cell.length_a   1.000
_cell.length_b   1.000
_cell.length_c   1.000
_cell.angle_alpha   90.00
_cell.angle_beta   90.00
_cell.angle_gamma   90.00
#
_symmetry.space_group_name_H-M   'P 1'
#
loop_
_entity.id
_entity.type
_entity.pdbx_description
1 polymer ?
#
loop_
_entity_poly.entity_id
_entity_poly.type
_entity_poly.pdbx_seq_one_letter_code
_entity_poly.pdbx_strand_id
1 'polypeptide(L)' 'KPLQRRFIVEASFDDQEMDLSVRYWEGAVVVNEAGARIGQGYLELTGY' A
#
# COMPACT_ATOMS: atom_id res chain seq x y z
N LYS A 1 24.89 -0.34 12.43
CA LYS A 1 24.11 -1.37 11.72
C LYS A 1 22.77 -0.74 11.34
N PRO A 2 22.32 -0.79 10.08
CA PRO A 2 20.97 -0.31 9.77
C PRO A 2 19.96 -1.13 10.57
N LEU A 3 18.96 -0.47 11.14
CA LEU A 3 17.84 -1.15 11.78
C LEU A 3 17.01 -1.80 10.66
N GLN A 4 16.97 -3.12 10.63
CA GLN A 4 16.09 -3.84 9.72
C GLN A 4 14.66 -3.69 10.23
N ARG A 5 13.86 -2.90 9.51
CA ARG A 5 12.43 -2.72 9.78
C ARG A 5 11.61 -3.53 8.77
N ARG A 6 10.48 -4.06 9.22
CA ARG A 6 9.52 -4.80 8.38
C ARG A 6 8.16 -4.14 8.50
N PHE A 7 7.60 -3.77 7.36
CA PHE A 7 6.27 -3.21 7.26
C PHE A 7 5.32 -4.20 6.60
N ILE A 8 4.08 -4.20 7.05
CA ILE A 8 2.95 -4.83 6.37
C ILE A 8 2.10 -3.70 5.84
N VAL A 9 1.87 -3.66 4.53
CA VAL A 9 1.03 -2.67 3.85
C VAL A 9 -0.26 -3.38 3.45
N GLU A 10 -1.38 -2.92 4.00
CA GLU A 10 -2.69 -3.52 3.78
C GLU A 10 -3.58 -2.52 3.03
N ALA A 11 -4.26 -3.00 1.98
CA ALA A 11 -5.28 -2.20 1.30
C ALA A 11 -6.42 -1.89 2.27
N SER A 12 -6.89 -0.63 2.25
CA SER A 12 -8.04 -0.24 3.07
C SER A 12 -9.34 -0.87 2.55
N PHE A 13 -9.40 -1.12 1.25
CA PHE A 13 -10.42 -1.87 0.51
C PHE A 13 -9.86 -2.27 -0.86
N ASP A 14 -10.43 -3.30 -1.49
CA ASP A 14 -9.81 -3.99 -2.62
C ASP A 14 -9.90 -3.22 -3.95
N ASP A 15 -11.08 -2.73 -4.31
CA ASP A 15 -11.38 -2.17 -5.63
C ASP A 15 -10.96 -0.69 -5.74
N GLN A 16 -9.66 -0.47 -5.87
CA GLN A 16 -9.02 0.84 -6.06
C GLN A 16 -8.28 0.90 -7.41
N GLU A 17 -8.81 0.20 -8.41
CA GLU A 17 -8.28 0.20 -9.77
C GLU A 17 -8.71 1.46 -10.55
N MET A 18 -7.76 2.01 -11.30
CA MET A 18 -7.94 3.12 -12.22
C MET A 18 -7.76 2.62 -13.65
N ASP A 19 -8.88 2.53 -14.37
CA ASP A 19 -8.93 2.14 -15.79
C ASP A 19 -8.86 3.39 -16.69
N LEU A 20 -7.64 3.93 -16.84
CA LEU A 20 -7.35 5.10 -17.66
C LEU A 20 -6.49 4.72 -18.88
N SER A 21 -5.75 5.68 -19.45
CA SER A 21 -4.82 5.42 -20.56
C SER A 21 -3.70 4.43 -20.17
N VAL A 22 -3.39 4.35 -18.88
CA VAL A 22 -2.61 3.29 -18.26
C VAL A 22 -3.48 2.68 -17.19
N ARG A 23 -3.52 1.35 -17.12
CA ARG A 23 -4.17 0.61 -16.04
C ARG A 23 -3.25 0.59 -14.83
N TYR A 24 -3.74 1.06 -13.70
CA TYR A 24 -3.01 1.03 -12.43
C TYR A 24 -3.96 0.87 -11.25
N TRP A 25 -3.41 0.48 -10.10
CA TRP A 25 -4.12 0.44 -8.84
C TRP A 25 -3.56 1.57 -7.97
N GLU A 26 -4.41 2.50 -7.54
CA GLU A 26 -4.04 3.63 -6.69
C GLU A 26 -4.92 3.61 -5.46
N GLY A 27 -4.42 2.99 -4.39
CA GLY A 27 -5.25 2.72 -3.24
C GLY A 27 -4.71 3.24 -1.93
N ALA A 28 -5.65 3.66 -1.09
CA ALA A 28 -5.43 3.99 0.29
C ALA A 28 -5.01 2.72 1.05
N VAL A 29 -3.90 2.82 1.78
CA VAL A 29 -3.30 1.71 2.54
C VAL A 29 -3.07 2.08 4.00
N VAL A 30 -3.10 1.07 4.85
CA VAL A 30 -2.68 1.14 6.24
C VAL A 30 -1.31 0.46 6.36
N VAL A 31 -0.41 1.05 7.17
CA VAL A 31 0.93 0.49 7.39
C VAL A 31 1.03 0.00 8.82
N ASN A 32 1.40 -1.26 8.99
CA ASN A 32 1.65 -1.89 10.27
C ASN A 32 3.12 -2.26 10.44
N GLU A 33 3.61 -2.12 11.66
CA GLU A 33 4.90 -2.65 12.11
C GLU A 33 4.67 -3.44 13.40
N ALA A 34 5.18 -4.67 13.44
CA ALA A 34 5.01 -5.57 14.59
C ALA A 34 3.53 -5.74 15.07
N GLY A 35 2.57 -5.73 14.14
CA GLY A 35 1.14 -5.89 14.42
C GLY A 35 0.43 -4.62 14.91
N ALA A 36 1.12 -3.48 14.99
CA ALA A 36 0.53 -2.19 15.33
C ALA A 36 0.47 -1.27 14.11
N ARG A 37 -0.66 -0.58 13.94
CA ARG A 37 -0.81 0.49 12.95
C ARG A 37 0.13 1.64 13.29
N ILE A 38 1.05 1.93 12.37
CA ILE A 38 2.02 3.03 12.51
C ILE A 38 1.77 4.17 11.52
N GLY A 39 0.87 3.98 10.55
CA GLY A 39 0.57 5.01 9.57
C GLY A 39 -0.53 4.62 8.59
N GLN A 40 -0.77 5.53 7.65
CA GLN A 40 -1.65 5.38 6.51
C GLN A 40 -1.10 6.21 5.35
N GLY A 41 -1.42 5.83 4.12
CA GLY A 41 -0.94 6.51 2.92
C GLY A 41 -1.60 5.97 1.65
N TYR A 42 -0.93 6.12 0.52
CA TYR A 42 -1.34 5.55 -0.77
C TYR A 42 -0.22 4.68 -1.33
N LEU A 43 -0.61 3.64 -2.07
CA LEU A 43 0.29 2.77 -2.83
C LEU A 43 -0.17 2.76 -4.29
N GLU A 44 0.78 2.95 -5.20
CA GLU A 44 0.58 2.81 -6.64
C GLU A 44 1.17 1.49 -7.11
N LEU A 45 0.39 0.71 -7.85
CA LEU A 45 0.83 -0.49 -8.54
C LEU A 45 0.51 -0.36 -10.04
N THR A 46 1.53 -0.50 -10.88
CA THR A 46 1.41 -0.47 -12.35
C THR A 46 1.96 -1.75 -12.95
N GLY A 47 1.50 -2.14 -14.14
CA GLY A 47 2.06 -3.27 -14.90
C GLY A 47 1.79 -4.66 -14.31
N TYR A 48 0.68 -4.84 -13.59
CA TYR A 48 0.19 -6.12 -13.09
C TYR A 48 -0.72 -6.85 -14.10
#